data_AF-A0A928Q114-F1
#
_entry.id   AF-A0A928Q114-F1
#
_cell.length_a   1.000
_cell.length_b   1.000
_cell.length_c   1.000
_cell.angle_alpha   90.00
_cell.angle_beta   90.00
_cell.angle_gamma   90.00
#
_symmetry.space_group_name_H-M   'P 1'
#
loop_
_entity.id
_entity.type
_entity.pdbx_description
1 polymer ?
#
loop_
_entity_poly.entity_id
_entity_poly.type
_entity_poly.pdbx_seq_one_letter_code
_entity_poly.pdbx_strand_id
1 'polypeptide(L)'
;MAAYLFVHFTSDTEEREAIWFSLSRDGLHWEDLGDDPFLTSHSGTRGIRDPFILYDKALKKYFILATDLKTGREGDWWAYSHRGSRSILIWESDDLIHWSEEKLVTLGIEGAGCAWAPEAVYCEERGEWLVFFASCVDDKQRIYAAFTKDFRTFGETFLYIDNEKDIIDTSIVRDGGYYYRFSKDEVSKTITVQRAKELLSHDFETLHCAALADFAGLEGPEIFRLEDTGKWCLIVDRFMGNHGYLPLVANDLAAADFRVLDESEFDFGTRKKRHGGVIRISDAEYKRVKEYFTDDDTKC
;
A
#
# COMPACT_ATOMS: atom_id res chain seq x y z
N MET A 1 -0.19 13.34 -21.07
CA MET A 1 -1.30 12.78 -20.28
C MET A 1 -0.68 12.09 -19.08
N ALA A 2 -1.30 12.21 -17.90
CA ALA A 2 -0.90 11.39 -16.77
C ALA A 2 -1.13 9.90 -17.07
N ALA A 3 -0.48 9.04 -16.30
CA ALA A 3 -0.65 7.61 -16.34
C ALA A 3 -0.29 7.03 -14.98
N TYR A 4 -0.97 5.96 -14.59
CA TYR A 4 -0.80 5.32 -13.29
C TYR A 4 -0.79 3.81 -13.45
N LEU A 5 0.00 3.16 -12.60
CA LEU A 5 -0.02 1.73 -12.35
C LEU A 5 -0.55 1.51 -10.94
N PHE A 6 -1.56 0.66 -10.81
CA PHE A 6 -2.04 0.15 -9.53
C PHE A 6 -1.57 -1.29 -9.38
N VAL A 7 -0.80 -1.56 -8.34
CA VAL A 7 -0.53 -2.92 -7.87
C VAL A 7 -1.47 -3.28 -6.73
N HIS A 8 -2.17 -4.39 -6.84
CA HIS A 8 -3.19 -4.78 -5.86
C HIS A 8 -3.31 -6.29 -5.78
N PHE A 9 -3.88 -6.79 -4.69
CA PHE A 9 -4.44 -8.14 -4.67
C PHE A 9 -5.97 -8.06 -4.89
N THR A 10 -6.64 -9.21 -4.93
CA THR A 10 -8.09 -9.28 -5.17
C THR A 10 -8.77 -10.08 -4.05
N SER A 11 -10.10 -10.18 -4.07
CA SER A 11 -10.84 -11.00 -3.10
C SER A 11 -11.82 -11.98 -3.75
N ASP A 12 -12.02 -11.86 -5.05
CA ASP A 12 -13.05 -12.51 -5.85
C ASP A 12 -12.52 -13.57 -6.81
N THR A 13 -11.19 -13.78 -6.84
CA THR A 13 -10.56 -14.83 -7.67
C THR A 13 -10.11 -16.03 -6.82
N GLU A 14 -9.87 -17.18 -7.47
CA GLU A 14 -9.27 -18.33 -6.78
C GLU A 14 -7.83 -18.02 -6.33
N GLU A 15 -7.11 -17.22 -7.12
CA GLU A 15 -5.73 -16.76 -6.91
C GLU A 15 -5.67 -15.37 -6.27
N ARG A 16 -6.57 -15.12 -5.31
CA ARG A 16 -6.76 -13.79 -4.69
C ARG A 16 -5.54 -13.25 -3.92
N GLU A 17 -4.63 -14.10 -3.48
CA GLU A 17 -3.44 -13.73 -2.70
C GLU A 17 -2.19 -13.71 -3.58
N ALA A 18 -2.26 -12.91 -4.64
CA ALA A 18 -1.24 -12.68 -5.66
C ALA A 18 -1.32 -11.22 -6.13
N ILE A 19 -0.30 -10.73 -6.83
CA ILE A 19 -0.26 -9.34 -7.32
C ILE A 19 -0.85 -9.26 -8.72
N TRP A 20 -1.76 -8.31 -8.89
CA TRP A 20 -2.41 -7.94 -10.12
C TRP A 20 -2.12 -6.49 -10.44
N PHE A 21 -2.04 -6.19 -11.74
CA PHE A 21 -1.79 -4.84 -12.24
C PHE A 21 -3.04 -4.26 -12.90
N SER A 22 -3.23 -2.96 -12.73
CA SER A 22 -4.22 -2.18 -13.47
C SER A 22 -3.63 -0.85 -13.92
N LEU A 23 -4.05 -0.37 -15.07
CA LEU A 23 -3.60 0.90 -15.64
C LEU A 23 -4.70 1.95 -15.62
N SER A 24 -4.32 3.21 -15.41
CA SER A 24 -5.25 4.34 -15.54
C SER A 24 -4.58 5.53 -16.21
N ARG A 25 -5.38 6.37 -16.88
CA ARG A 25 -4.94 7.65 -17.45
C ARG A 25 -5.24 8.84 -16.56
N ASP A 26 -6.19 8.70 -15.64
CA ASP A 26 -6.64 9.78 -14.76
C ASP A 26 -6.52 9.45 -13.26
N GLY A 27 -6.24 8.18 -12.92
CA GLY A 27 -6.12 7.69 -11.54
C GLY A 27 -7.46 7.33 -10.89
N LEU A 28 -8.56 7.37 -11.65
CA LEU A 28 -9.93 7.11 -11.17
C LEU A 28 -10.65 6.05 -12.01
N HIS A 29 -10.33 5.91 -13.29
CA HIS A 29 -10.87 4.89 -14.18
C HIS A 29 -9.77 3.89 -14.54
N TRP A 30 -9.90 2.67 -14.04
CA TRP A 30 -8.89 1.64 -14.05
C TRP A 30 -9.23 0.52 -15.04
N GLU A 31 -8.24 0.14 -15.81
CA GLU A 31 -8.30 -1.00 -16.71
C GLU A 31 -7.49 -2.17 -16.11
N ASP A 32 -8.18 -3.29 -15.87
CA ASP A 32 -7.57 -4.55 -15.44
C ASP A 32 -6.60 -5.10 -16.50
N LEU A 33 -5.45 -5.64 -16.06
CA LEU A 33 -4.46 -6.26 -16.95
C LEU A 33 -4.32 -7.76 -16.71
N GLY A 34 -4.00 -8.50 -17.78
CA GLY A 34 -3.79 -9.94 -17.78
C GLY A 34 -5.04 -10.75 -17.48
N ASP A 35 -5.00 -12.06 -17.73
CA ASP A 35 -6.04 -13.01 -17.29
C ASP A 35 -5.63 -13.73 -16.00
N ASP A 36 -4.31 -13.91 -15.81
CA ASP A 36 -3.66 -14.54 -14.66
C ASP A 36 -2.93 -13.50 -13.79
N PRO A 37 -2.66 -13.79 -12.50
CA PRO A 37 -1.91 -12.91 -11.63
C PRO A 37 -0.51 -12.66 -12.18
N PHE A 38 -0.04 -11.44 -12.00
CA PHE A 38 1.23 -11.01 -12.55
C PHE A 38 2.43 -11.46 -11.71
N LEU A 39 2.34 -11.40 -10.37
CA LEU A 39 3.34 -12.00 -9.47
C LEU A 39 2.67 -12.93 -8.47
N THR A 40 3.25 -14.10 -8.29
CA THR A 40 2.86 -15.10 -7.27
C THR A 40 4.04 -15.40 -6.36
N SER A 41 3.78 -16.01 -5.21
CA SER A 41 4.83 -16.33 -4.22
C SER A 41 5.01 -17.83 -4.07
N HIS A 42 6.28 -18.25 -3.97
CA HIS A 42 6.70 -19.64 -3.70
C HIS A 42 7.43 -19.77 -2.35
N SER A 43 7.73 -18.64 -1.71
CA SER A 43 8.43 -18.48 -0.44
C SER A 43 7.46 -18.27 0.72
N GLY A 44 7.97 -18.35 1.94
CA GLY A 44 7.21 -18.01 3.14
C GLY A 44 5.89 -18.79 3.23
N THR A 45 4.80 -18.06 3.41
CA THR A 45 3.42 -18.60 3.46
C THR A 45 2.84 -18.89 2.08
N ARG A 46 3.47 -18.40 0.99
CA ARG A 46 3.02 -18.51 -0.40
C ARG A 46 1.73 -17.74 -0.73
N GLY A 47 1.40 -16.74 0.07
CA GLY A 47 0.32 -15.80 -0.19
C GLY A 47 0.86 -14.38 -0.18
N ILE A 48 0.39 -13.55 -1.10
CA ILE A 48 0.75 -12.14 -1.20
C ILE A 48 -0.49 -11.29 -0.88
N ARG A 49 -0.32 -10.30 0.00
CA ARG A 49 -1.34 -9.30 0.30
C ARG A 49 -0.74 -7.91 0.42
N ASP A 50 -1.59 -6.91 0.30
CA ASP A 50 -1.27 -5.50 0.59
C ASP A 50 0.01 -4.99 -0.13
N PRO A 51 0.13 -5.15 -1.47
CA PRO A 51 1.34 -4.75 -2.17
C PRO A 51 1.47 -3.22 -2.28
N PHE A 52 2.64 -2.68 -1.97
CA PHE A 52 3.00 -1.28 -2.16
C PHE A 52 4.07 -1.14 -3.24
N ILE A 53 3.96 -0.15 -4.13
CA ILE A 53 4.93 0.10 -5.21
C ILE A 53 5.56 1.49 -5.08
N LEU A 54 6.87 1.55 -5.33
CA LEU A 54 7.61 2.81 -5.36
C LEU A 54 8.68 2.82 -6.46
N TYR A 55 9.18 4.02 -6.77
CA TYR A 55 10.37 4.21 -7.61
C TYR A 55 11.48 4.90 -6.82
N ASP A 56 12.63 4.26 -6.74
CA ASP A 56 13.84 4.85 -6.19
C ASP A 56 14.61 5.60 -7.29
N LYS A 57 14.76 6.92 -7.11
CA LYS A 57 15.45 7.79 -8.08
C LYS A 57 16.98 7.60 -8.11
N ALA A 58 17.58 7.24 -6.98
CA ALA A 58 19.03 7.06 -6.88
C ALA A 58 19.47 5.74 -7.53
N LEU A 59 18.71 4.67 -7.29
CA LEU A 59 18.92 3.33 -7.84
C LEU A 59 18.33 3.18 -9.24
N LYS A 60 17.38 4.04 -9.61
CA LYS A 60 16.60 4.00 -10.85
C LYS A 60 15.82 2.68 -11.01
N LYS A 61 15.24 2.21 -9.91
CA LYS A 61 14.53 0.93 -9.82
C LYS A 61 13.16 1.12 -9.22
N TYR A 62 12.22 0.32 -9.71
CA TYR A 62 10.95 0.08 -9.06
C TYR A 62 11.10 -1.01 -8.02
N PHE A 63 10.37 -0.87 -6.92
CA PHE A 63 10.25 -1.89 -5.89
C PHE A 63 8.79 -2.15 -5.60
N ILE A 64 8.45 -3.42 -5.37
CA ILE A 64 7.19 -3.82 -4.75
C ILE A 64 7.52 -4.43 -3.39
N LEU A 65 6.82 -3.98 -2.36
CA LEU A 65 6.81 -4.56 -1.02
C LEU A 65 5.44 -5.21 -0.80
N ALA A 66 5.35 -6.34 -0.11
CA ALA A 66 4.06 -6.95 0.20
C ALA A 66 4.08 -7.78 1.48
N THR A 67 2.90 -8.00 2.05
CA THR A 67 2.69 -8.94 3.16
C THR A 67 2.90 -10.38 2.69
N ASP A 68 3.72 -11.15 3.40
CA ASP A 68 3.77 -12.61 3.28
C ASP A 68 2.64 -13.25 4.09
N LEU A 69 1.48 -13.46 3.48
CA LEU A 69 0.33 -14.06 4.18
C LEU A 69 -0.61 -14.84 3.24
N LYS A 70 -0.80 -16.12 3.58
CA LYS A 70 -1.83 -17.02 3.05
C LYS A 70 -2.94 -17.23 4.08
N THR A 71 -4.14 -16.73 3.81
CA THR A 71 -5.29 -16.75 4.74
C THR A 71 -6.28 -17.90 4.49
N GLY A 72 -6.25 -18.52 3.31
CA GLY A 72 -7.29 -19.51 2.97
C GLY A 72 -8.70 -18.89 2.94
N ARG A 73 -9.77 -19.69 2.92
CA ARG A 73 -11.15 -19.16 2.80
C ARG A 73 -11.76 -18.71 4.13
N GLU A 74 -11.39 -19.35 5.24
CA GLU A 74 -12.01 -19.12 6.56
C GLU A 74 -11.15 -18.30 7.53
N GLY A 75 -9.87 -18.06 7.21
CA GLY A 75 -8.95 -17.14 7.86
C GLY A 75 -8.91 -17.11 9.40
N ASP A 76 -7.90 -17.72 10.03
CA ASP A 76 -7.63 -17.56 11.46
C ASP A 76 -6.82 -16.28 11.73
N TRP A 77 -7.51 -15.14 11.75
CA TRP A 77 -6.88 -13.81 11.94
C TRP A 77 -6.15 -13.67 13.27
N TRP A 78 -6.57 -14.39 14.32
CA TRP A 78 -5.83 -14.42 15.58
C TRP A 78 -4.49 -15.12 15.40
N ALA A 79 -4.48 -16.31 14.78
CA ALA A 79 -3.24 -17.01 14.50
C ALA A 79 -2.32 -16.22 13.55
N TYR A 80 -2.87 -15.55 12.54
CA TYR A 80 -2.07 -14.74 11.61
C TYR A 80 -1.44 -13.53 12.27
N SER A 81 -2.13 -12.89 13.21
CA SER A 81 -1.58 -11.74 13.95
C SER A 81 -0.58 -12.17 15.01
N HIS A 82 -0.75 -13.32 15.66
CA HIS A 82 0.06 -13.71 16.83
C HIS A 82 1.17 -14.72 16.52
N ARG A 83 1.05 -15.46 15.41
CA ARG A 83 1.93 -16.58 15.02
C ARG A 83 2.14 -16.67 13.51
N GLY A 84 1.89 -15.59 12.78
CA GLY A 84 2.06 -15.48 11.34
C GLY A 84 3.50 -15.21 10.91
N SER A 85 3.65 -14.81 9.65
CA SER A 85 4.95 -14.42 9.10
C SER A 85 5.40 -13.07 9.64
N ARG A 86 6.65 -12.99 10.07
CA ARG A 86 7.35 -11.74 10.44
C ARG A 86 8.11 -11.13 9.27
N SER A 87 7.87 -11.66 8.07
CA SER A 87 8.59 -11.31 6.87
C SER A 87 7.71 -10.55 5.89
N ILE A 88 8.37 -9.74 5.08
CA ILE A 88 7.77 -9.08 3.92
C ILE A 88 8.39 -9.67 2.65
N LEU A 89 7.66 -9.56 1.55
CA LEU A 89 8.14 -9.92 0.23
C LEU A 89 8.59 -8.66 -0.51
N ILE A 90 9.70 -8.76 -1.25
CA ILE A 90 10.27 -7.66 -2.03
C ILE A 90 10.62 -8.13 -3.44
N TRP A 91 10.21 -7.35 -4.43
CA TRP A 91 10.65 -7.48 -5.83
C TRP A 91 11.26 -6.17 -6.31
N GLU A 92 12.17 -6.23 -7.28
CA GLU A 92 12.72 -5.07 -7.97
C GLU A 92 12.57 -5.21 -9.49
N SER A 93 12.36 -4.07 -10.18
CA SER A 93 12.25 -4.01 -11.64
C SER A 93 12.88 -2.74 -12.19
N ASP A 94 13.44 -2.83 -13.40
CA ASP A 94 13.96 -1.68 -14.13
C ASP A 94 12.91 -1.08 -15.09
N ASP A 95 11.84 -1.83 -15.44
CA ASP A 95 10.96 -1.49 -16.55
C ASP A 95 9.46 -1.76 -16.33
N LEU A 96 9.08 -2.22 -15.12
CA LEU A 96 7.74 -2.60 -14.67
C LEU A 96 7.17 -3.90 -15.25
N ILE A 97 7.85 -4.55 -16.20
CA ILE A 97 7.36 -5.78 -16.84
C ILE A 97 8.25 -6.99 -16.54
N HIS A 98 9.55 -6.78 -16.31
CA HIS A 98 10.46 -7.82 -15.86
C HIS A 98 10.81 -7.57 -14.39
N TRP A 99 10.46 -8.52 -13.53
CA TRP A 99 10.69 -8.44 -12.09
C TRP A 99 11.71 -9.48 -11.67
N SER A 100 12.48 -9.17 -10.62
CA SER A 100 13.37 -10.14 -10.00
C SER A 100 12.60 -11.35 -9.44
N GLU A 101 13.32 -12.40 -9.08
CA GLU A 101 12.80 -13.38 -8.12
C GLU A 101 12.39 -12.68 -6.82
N GLU A 102 11.40 -13.25 -6.11
CA GLU A 102 10.96 -12.73 -4.83
C GLU A 102 12.05 -12.82 -3.76
N LYS A 103 12.14 -11.82 -2.88
CA LYS A 103 12.97 -11.86 -1.68
C LYS A 103 12.09 -11.84 -0.46
N LEU A 104 12.25 -12.84 0.41
CA LEU A 104 11.61 -12.88 1.72
C LEU A 104 12.54 -12.25 2.77
N VAL A 105 12.12 -11.13 3.36
CA VAL A 105 12.93 -10.36 4.32
C VAL A 105 12.23 -10.29 5.66
N THR A 106 12.85 -10.83 6.71
CA THR A 106 12.33 -10.76 8.09
C THR A 106 12.65 -9.41 8.71
N LEU A 107 11.64 -8.54 8.83
CA LEU A 107 11.76 -7.26 9.53
C LEU A 107 11.08 -7.25 10.89
N GLY A 108 10.07 -8.11 11.10
CA GLY A 108 9.37 -8.21 12.39
C GLY A 108 10.32 -8.65 13.50
N ILE A 109 10.20 -7.99 14.65
CA ILE A 109 11.08 -8.24 15.81
C ILE A 109 10.85 -9.64 16.42
N GLU A 110 11.77 -10.10 17.25
CA GLU A 110 11.56 -11.34 18.01
C GLU A 110 10.36 -11.21 18.96
N GLY A 111 9.51 -12.24 19.01
CA GLY A 111 8.27 -12.21 19.80
C GLY A 111 7.07 -11.54 19.12
N ALA A 112 7.27 -10.83 18.01
CA ALA A 112 6.17 -10.32 17.21
C ALA A 112 5.42 -11.42 16.46
N GLY A 113 4.14 -11.24 16.25
CA GLY A 113 3.32 -12.24 15.58
C GLY A 113 3.17 -12.05 14.07
N CYS A 114 3.40 -10.86 13.52
CA CYS A 114 3.27 -10.60 12.09
C CYS A 114 4.12 -9.42 11.56
N ALA A 115 4.21 -9.27 10.24
CA ALA A 115 4.64 -8.05 9.55
C ALA A 115 3.70 -7.78 8.35
N TRP A 116 2.78 -6.83 8.51
CA TRP A 116 1.67 -6.61 7.58
C TRP A 116 1.68 -5.22 6.94
N ALA A 117 1.13 -5.15 5.73
CA ALA A 117 0.96 -3.95 4.92
C ALA A 117 2.21 -3.05 4.90
N PRO A 118 3.35 -3.57 4.38
CA PRO A 118 4.57 -2.79 4.33
C PRO A 118 4.48 -1.68 3.29
N GLU A 119 4.78 -0.46 3.71
CA GLU A 119 4.95 0.70 2.85
C GLU A 119 6.31 1.37 3.09
N ALA A 120 6.68 2.31 2.23
CA ALA A 120 7.92 3.06 2.39
C ALA A 120 7.79 4.53 2.01
N VAL A 121 8.43 5.39 2.82
CA VAL A 121 8.53 6.83 2.57
C VAL A 121 9.97 7.29 2.65
N TYR A 122 10.37 8.16 1.72
CA TYR A 122 11.75 8.66 1.69
C TYR A 122 12.00 9.70 2.80
N CYS A 123 13.01 9.44 3.62
CA CYS A 123 13.47 10.35 4.66
C CYS A 123 14.60 11.23 4.11
N GLU A 124 14.28 12.45 3.67
CA GLU A 124 15.27 13.36 3.08
C GLU A 124 16.43 13.70 4.03
N GLU A 125 16.17 13.82 5.33
CA GLU A 125 17.18 14.15 6.33
C GLU A 125 18.25 13.06 6.50
N ARG A 126 17.88 11.80 6.26
CA ARG A 126 18.79 10.65 6.35
C ARG A 126 19.30 10.20 4.99
N GLY A 127 18.59 10.53 3.91
CA GLY A 127 18.88 10.01 2.57
C GLY A 127 18.57 8.52 2.43
N GLU A 128 17.58 8.02 3.17
CA GLU A 128 17.19 6.60 3.26
C GLU A 128 15.68 6.46 3.18
N TRP A 129 15.21 5.29 2.78
CA TRP A 129 13.79 4.92 2.90
C TRP A 129 13.49 4.44 4.30
N LEU A 130 12.40 4.94 4.87
CA LEU A 130 11.77 4.35 6.04
C LEU A 130 10.75 3.33 5.55
N VAL A 131 11.01 2.04 5.73
CA VAL A 131 10.03 0.97 5.49
C VAL A 131 9.29 0.71 6.79
N PHE A 132 7.97 0.73 6.76
CA PHE A 132 7.13 0.59 7.95
C PHE A 132 5.98 -0.38 7.71
N PHE A 133 5.56 -1.08 8.75
CA PHE A 133 4.60 -2.17 8.68
C PHE A 133 3.90 -2.36 10.04
N ALA A 134 2.70 -2.92 10.01
CA ALA A 134 1.96 -3.30 11.22
C ALA A 134 2.48 -4.61 11.80
N SER A 135 2.55 -4.71 13.13
CA SER A 135 3.00 -5.90 13.84
C SER A 135 2.30 -6.03 15.19
N CYS A 136 1.87 -7.24 15.52
CA CYS A 136 1.27 -7.55 16.82
C CYS A 136 2.36 -7.95 17.82
N VAL A 137 2.45 -7.21 18.92
CA VAL A 137 3.34 -7.48 20.06
C VAL A 137 2.54 -7.27 21.35
N ASP A 138 2.57 -8.25 22.26
CA ASP A 138 1.80 -8.23 23.51
C ASP A 138 0.30 -7.95 23.27
N ASP A 139 -0.30 -8.70 22.34
CA ASP A 139 -1.72 -8.62 21.93
C ASP A 139 -2.17 -7.23 21.42
N LYS A 140 -1.23 -6.39 20.94
CA LYS A 140 -1.53 -5.06 20.40
C LYS A 140 -0.83 -4.81 19.07
N GLN A 141 -1.60 -4.36 18.08
CA GLN A 141 -1.08 -3.91 16.79
C GLN A 141 -0.44 -2.52 16.89
N ARG A 142 0.80 -2.42 16.43
CA ARG A 142 1.58 -1.18 16.34
C ARG A 142 2.29 -1.10 15.00
N ILE A 143 2.76 0.10 14.63
CA ILE A 143 3.61 0.26 13.44
C ILE A 143 5.07 0.20 13.86
N TYR A 144 5.82 -0.70 13.25
CA TYR A 144 7.27 -0.80 13.34
C TYR A 144 7.90 -0.32 12.04
N ALA A 145 9.18 0.06 12.09
CA ALA A 145 9.89 0.50 10.92
C ALA A 145 11.38 0.15 10.95
N ALA A 146 11.99 0.09 9.77
CA ALA A 146 13.42 -0.07 9.56
C ALA A 146 13.88 0.82 8.39
N PHE A 147 15.11 1.33 8.48
CA PHE A 147 15.70 2.10 7.40
C PHE A 147 16.40 1.22 6.38
N THR A 148 16.36 1.61 5.11
CA THR A 148 17.13 0.97 4.03
C THR A 148 17.54 1.98 2.96
N LYS A 149 18.64 1.71 2.28
CA LYS A 149 19.08 2.43 1.08
C LYS A 149 18.79 1.69 -0.22
N ASP A 150 18.52 0.39 -0.14
CA ASP A 150 18.57 -0.51 -1.29
C ASP A 150 17.50 -1.60 -1.29
N PHE A 151 16.62 -1.63 -0.27
CA PHE A 151 15.60 -2.65 -0.07
C PHE A 151 16.17 -4.09 -0.02
N ARG A 152 17.45 -4.22 0.34
CA ARG A 152 18.16 -5.49 0.50
C ARG A 152 18.77 -5.60 1.89
N THR A 153 19.38 -4.51 2.34
CA THR A 153 19.97 -4.39 3.68
C THR A 153 19.13 -3.42 4.50
N PHE A 154 18.75 -3.84 5.70
CA PHE A 154 17.92 -3.06 6.60
C PHE A 154 18.67 -2.76 7.89
N GLY A 155 18.44 -1.57 8.43
CA GLY A 155 18.83 -1.22 9.79
C GLY A 155 18.00 -1.99 10.82
N GLU A 156 18.28 -1.72 12.10
CA GLU A 156 17.51 -2.28 13.19
C GLU A 156 16.04 -1.81 13.14
N THR A 157 15.11 -2.75 13.30
CA THR A 157 13.68 -2.46 13.40
C THR A 157 13.39 -1.80 14.74
N PHE A 158 12.65 -0.68 14.71
CA PHE A 158 12.22 0.06 15.90
C PHE A 158 10.71 0.30 15.90
N LEU A 159 10.14 0.54 17.08
CA LEU A 159 8.76 0.93 17.24
C LEU A 159 8.57 2.36 16.70
N TYR A 160 7.70 2.53 15.71
CA TYR A 160 7.50 3.79 15.01
C TYR A 160 6.22 4.51 15.43
N ILE A 161 5.09 3.81 15.50
CA ILE A 161 3.81 4.39 15.95
C ILE A 161 3.19 3.48 17.01
N ASP A 162 2.96 4.04 18.20
CA ASP A 162 2.28 3.40 19.33
C ASP A 162 1.16 4.33 19.82
N ASN A 163 -0.03 4.16 19.25
CA ASN A 163 -1.23 4.86 19.69
C ASN A 163 -1.82 4.15 20.90
N GLU A 164 -2.75 4.77 21.64
CA GLU A 164 -3.48 4.07 22.72
C GLU A 164 -4.19 2.80 22.21
N LYS A 165 -4.77 2.90 21.01
CA LYS A 165 -5.50 1.85 20.31
C LYS A 165 -4.63 1.14 19.26
N ASP A 166 -5.04 -0.06 18.89
CA ASP A 166 -4.50 -0.83 17.78
C ASP A 166 -4.52 -0.04 16.46
N ILE A 167 -3.38 -0.06 15.77
CA ILE A 167 -3.15 0.65 14.53
C ILE A 167 -2.55 -0.29 13.48
N ILE A 168 -3.14 -0.29 12.29
CA ILE A 168 -2.63 -1.00 11.10
C ILE A 168 -2.76 -0.12 9.86
N ASP A 169 -2.33 -0.62 8.71
CA ASP A 169 -2.50 -0.02 7.38
C ASP A 169 -2.20 1.48 7.37
N THR A 170 -0.91 1.82 7.40
CA THR A 170 -0.47 3.20 7.36
C THR A 170 0.01 3.55 5.96
N SER A 171 -0.31 4.73 5.48
CA SER A 171 0.28 5.33 4.29
C SER A 171 0.77 6.75 4.58
N ILE A 172 1.94 7.11 4.03
CA ILE A 172 2.63 8.37 4.34
C ILE A 172 3.08 9.10 3.08
N VAL A 173 2.69 10.37 2.95
CA VAL A 173 3.15 11.26 1.89
C VAL A 173 3.69 12.57 2.46
N ARG A 174 4.52 13.25 1.67
CA ARG A 174 5.04 14.58 2.00
C ARG A 174 4.42 15.63 1.09
N ASP A 175 3.86 16.68 1.67
CA ASP A 175 3.30 17.82 0.96
C ASP A 175 3.46 19.12 1.76
N GLY A 176 3.74 20.24 1.09
CA GLY A 176 3.81 21.56 1.73
C GLY A 176 4.78 21.66 2.93
N GLY A 177 5.83 20.83 2.99
CA GLY A 177 6.78 20.79 4.12
C GLY A 177 6.32 19.99 5.34
N TYR A 178 5.23 19.23 5.21
CA TYR A 178 4.72 18.30 6.24
C TYR A 178 4.68 16.87 5.69
N TYR A 179 4.86 15.92 6.58
CA TYR A 179 4.48 14.53 6.40
C TYR A 179 3.04 14.37 6.86
N TYR A 180 2.21 13.74 6.03
CA TYR A 180 0.84 13.34 6.35
C TYR A 180 0.80 11.84 6.42
N ARG A 181 0.20 11.29 7.48
CA ARG A 181 -0.05 9.87 7.62
C ARG A 181 -1.54 9.58 7.73
N PHE A 182 -1.95 8.53 7.03
CA PHE A 182 -3.29 7.99 7.02
C PHE A 182 -3.21 6.59 7.60
N SER A 183 -3.90 6.32 8.71
CA SER A 183 -3.77 5.04 9.40
C SER A 183 -5.12 4.50 9.86
N LYS A 184 -5.32 3.18 9.75
CA LYS A 184 -6.51 2.51 10.26
C LYS A 184 -6.47 2.38 11.78
N ASP A 185 -7.52 2.88 12.44
CA ASP A 185 -7.81 2.61 13.86
C ASP A 185 -8.64 1.30 13.93
N GLU A 186 -8.07 0.26 14.55
CA GLU A 186 -8.72 -1.05 14.65
C GLU A 186 -9.87 -1.11 15.68
N VAL A 187 -10.07 -0.05 16.48
CA VAL A 187 -11.19 0.03 17.44
C VAL A 187 -12.39 0.71 16.79
N SER A 188 -12.22 1.88 16.17
CA SER A 188 -13.31 2.57 15.46
C SER A 188 -13.53 2.07 14.04
N LYS A 189 -12.59 1.32 13.47
CA LYS A 189 -12.61 0.83 12.07
C LYS A 189 -12.67 1.97 11.05
N THR A 190 -11.99 3.06 11.36
CA THR A 190 -11.96 4.32 10.58
C THR A 190 -10.52 4.67 10.19
N ILE A 191 -10.34 5.62 9.28
CA ILE A 191 -9.02 6.16 8.93
C ILE A 191 -8.78 7.45 9.72
N THR A 192 -7.63 7.53 10.38
CA THR A 192 -7.13 8.73 11.05
C THR A 192 -6.20 9.51 10.12
N VAL A 193 -6.22 10.84 10.20
CA VAL A 193 -5.31 11.72 9.44
C VAL A 193 -4.46 12.49 10.44
N GLN A 194 -3.14 12.44 10.29
CA GLN A 194 -2.23 13.18 11.15
C GLN A 194 -1.09 13.81 10.35
N ARG A 195 -0.48 14.88 10.86
CA ARG A 195 0.67 15.52 10.23
C ARG A 195 1.78 15.93 11.19
N ALA A 196 3.00 15.99 10.69
CA ALA A 196 4.15 16.59 11.37
C ALA A 196 5.14 17.17 10.36
N LYS A 197 6.05 18.05 10.79
CA LYS A 197 7.12 18.57 9.91
C LYS A 197 8.25 17.57 9.71
N GLU A 198 8.53 16.79 10.74
CA GLU A 198 9.61 15.80 10.76
C GLU A 198 9.00 14.40 10.73
N LEU A 199 9.51 13.54 9.86
CA LEU A 199 8.99 12.18 9.67
C LEU A 199 9.04 11.35 10.96
N LEU A 200 10.09 11.51 11.76
CA LEU A 200 10.32 10.76 12.99
C LEU A 200 9.78 11.47 14.25
N SER A 201 8.95 12.50 14.10
CA SER A 201 8.35 13.18 15.23
C SER A 201 7.40 12.25 16.00
N HIS A 202 7.41 12.34 17.32
CA HIS A 202 6.38 11.72 18.16
C HIS A 202 5.11 12.58 18.28
N ASP A 203 5.17 13.85 17.87
CA ASP A 203 4.13 14.86 18.08
C ASP A 203 3.36 15.15 16.77
N PHE A 204 2.78 14.10 16.19
CA PHE A 204 1.89 14.26 15.04
C PHE A 204 0.56 14.89 15.47
N GLU A 205 0.20 16.01 14.84
CA GLU A 205 -1.10 16.67 15.01
C GLU A 205 -2.19 15.86 14.30
N THR A 206 -3.24 15.46 15.02
CA THR A 206 -4.42 14.83 14.41
C THR A 206 -5.31 15.88 13.75
N LEU A 207 -5.61 15.68 12.47
CA LEU A 207 -6.54 16.51 11.70
C LEU A 207 -7.91 15.82 11.66
N HIS A 208 -8.97 16.57 11.89
CA HIS A 208 -10.32 16.03 11.77
C HIS A 208 -10.78 16.03 10.32
N CYS A 209 -11.17 14.86 9.82
CA CYS A 209 -11.77 14.67 8.51
C CYS A 209 -13.07 13.88 8.66
N ALA A 210 -14.22 14.53 8.51
CA ALA A 210 -15.53 13.88 8.72
C ALA A 210 -15.73 12.67 7.80
N ALA A 211 -15.30 12.77 6.54
CA ALA A 211 -15.43 11.71 5.54
C ALA A 211 -14.67 10.41 5.90
N LEU A 212 -13.69 10.49 6.81
CA LEU A 212 -12.87 9.34 7.24
C LEU A 212 -13.16 8.94 8.69
N ALA A 213 -13.40 9.90 9.57
CA ALA A 213 -13.65 9.67 10.99
C ALA A 213 -15.05 9.09 11.28
N ASP A 214 -16.04 9.42 10.43
CA ASP A 214 -17.44 9.01 10.64
C ASP A 214 -17.85 7.82 9.76
N PHE A 215 -16.91 7.27 8.97
CA PHE A 215 -17.14 6.13 8.09
C PHE A 215 -16.39 4.90 8.61
N ALA A 216 -17.09 4.06 9.37
CA ALA A 216 -16.56 2.80 9.86
C ALA A 216 -16.54 1.70 8.76
N GLY A 217 -15.62 0.75 8.90
CA GLY A 217 -15.43 -0.36 7.95
C GLY A 217 -14.44 -0.07 6.84
N LEU A 218 -13.53 0.88 7.06
CA LEU A 218 -12.45 1.25 6.15
C LEU A 218 -11.12 0.62 6.57
N GLU A 219 -10.28 0.28 5.60
CA GLU A 219 -8.90 -0.16 5.78
C GLU A 219 -8.05 0.20 4.55
N GLY A 220 -6.76 -0.14 4.57
CA GLY A 220 -5.87 0.04 3.43
C GLY A 220 -5.91 1.41 2.75
N PRO A 221 -5.66 2.52 3.48
CA PRO A 221 -5.59 3.84 2.88
C PRO A 221 -4.36 3.91 1.95
N GLU A 222 -4.55 4.36 0.73
CA GLU A 222 -3.45 4.66 -0.20
C GLU A 222 -3.65 6.06 -0.80
N ILE A 223 -2.61 6.90 -0.74
CA ILE A 223 -2.69 8.33 -1.06
C ILE A 223 -1.73 8.70 -2.18
N PHE A 224 -2.27 9.25 -3.27
CA PHE A 224 -1.49 9.66 -4.44
C PHE A 224 -2.02 10.94 -5.06
N ARG A 225 -1.23 11.55 -5.95
CA ARG A 225 -1.59 12.82 -6.59
C ARG A 225 -2.21 12.59 -7.96
N LEU A 226 -3.35 13.24 -8.22
CA LEU A 226 -3.99 13.31 -9.53
C LEU A 226 -3.38 14.46 -10.33
N GLU A 227 -2.41 14.16 -11.18
CA GLU A 227 -1.62 15.14 -11.92
C GLU A 227 -2.44 16.10 -12.78
N ASP A 228 -3.50 15.61 -13.44
CA ASP A 228 -4.30 16.43 -14.35
C ASP A 228 -5.11 17.52 -13.61
N THR A 229 -5.41 17.31 -12.32
CA THR A 229 -6.16 18.27 -11.49
C THR A 229 -5.31 18.92 -10.40
N GLY A 230 -4.13 18.38 -10.12
CA GLY A 230 -3.26 18.76 -9.01
C GLY A 230 -3.74 18.31 -7.63
N LYS A 231 -4.91 17.65 -7.53
CA LYS A 231 -5.55 17.20 -6.28
C LYS A 231 -4.87 15.95 -5.71
N TRP A 232 -5.10 15.73 -4.42
CA TRP A 232 -4.82 14.47 -3.76
C TRP A 232 -6.01 13.51 -3.90
N CYS A 233 -5.72 12.23 -4.10
CA CYS A 233 -6.69 11.13 -4.10
C CYS A 233 -6.27 10.12 -3.03
N LEU A 234 -7.13 9.92 -2.04
CA LEU A 234 -7.04 8.85 -1.06
C LEU A 234 -8.02 7.77 -1.48
N ILE A 235 -7.55 6.55 -1.73
CA ILE A 235 -8.42 5.39 -1.85
C ILE A 235 -8.42 4.62 -0.52
N VAL A 236 -9.60 4.17 -0.09
CA VAL A 236 -9.76 3.37 1.13
C VAL A 236 -10.57 2.12 0.81
N ASP A 237 -10.12 0.97 1.30
CA ASP A 237 -10.79 -0.31 1.08
C ASP A 237 -11.96 -0.46 2.05
N ARG A 238 -13.18 -0.57 1.51
CA ARG A 238 -14.40 -0.87 2.29
C ARG A 238 -14.46 -2.36 2.59
N PHE A 239 -13.61 -2.79 3.52
CA PHE A 239 -13.42 -4.21 3.81
C PHE A 239 -14.65 -4.89 4.41
N MET A 240 -15.40 -4.15 5.24
CA MET A 240 -16.67 -4.63 5.76
C MET A 240 -17.67 -4.72 4.62
N GLY A 241 -18.17 -5.92 4.33
CA GLY A 241 -19.12 -6.16 3.24
C GLY A 241 -18.46 -6.35 1.86
N ASN A 242 -17.13 -6.32 1.77
CA ASN A 242 -16.37 -6.56 0.53
C ASN A 242 -16.78 -5.62 -0.63
N HIS A 243 -16.96 -4.32 -0.33
CA HIS A 243 -17.41 -3.34 -1.32
C HIS A 243 -16.26 -2.86 -2.24
N GLY A 244 -15.01 -3.10 -1.86
CA GLY A 244 -13.82 -2.63 -2.58
C GLY A 244 -13.54 -1.16 -2.31
N TYR A 245 -12.66 -0.55 -3.11
CA TYR A 245 -12.22 0.81 -2.87
C TYR A 245 -13.31 1.87 -2.97
N LEU A 246 -13.12 2.92 -2.19
CA LEU A 246 -13.81 4.20 -2.26
C LEU A 246 -12.76 5.31 -2.43
N PRO A 247 -12.81 6.12 -3.51
CA PRO A 247 -11.90 7.25 -3.67
C PRO A 247 -12.46 8.50 -3.00
N LEU A 248 -11.57 9.25 -2.37
CA LEU A 248 -11.81 10.57 -1.82
C LEU A 248 -10.79 11.55 -2.37
N VAL A 249 -11.21 12.78 -2.68
CA VAL A 249 -10.31 13.81 -3.23
C VAL A 249 -10.24 15.05 -2.36
N ALA A 250 -9.05 15.65 -2.27
CA ALA A 250 -8.80 16.90 -1.57
C ALA A 250 -7.92 17.83 -2.42
N ASN A 251 -8.10 19.15 -2.30
CA ASN A 251 -7.24 20.11 -3.01
C ASN A 251 -5.86 20.26 -2.35
N ASP A 252 -5.83 20.18 -1.01
CA ASP A 252 -4.63 20.17 -0.19
C ASP A 252 -4.87 19.29 1.04
N LEU A 253 -3.79 18.75 1.61
CA LEU A 253 -3.86 17.89 2.78
C LEU A 253 -3.95 18.66 4.10
N ALA A 254 -3.61 19.95 4.10
CA ALA A 254 -3.53 20.76 5.31
C ALA A 254 -4.90 21.05 5.92
N ALA A 255 -5.94 21.12 5.09
CA ALA A 255 -7.33 21.25 5.50
C ALA A 255 -7.98 19.92 5.93
N ALA A 256 -7.41 18.77 5.52
CA ALA A 256 -8.02 17.44 5.67
C ALA A 256 -9.49 17.37 5.19
N ASP A 257 -9.85 18.19 4.20
CA ASP A 257 -11.20 18.27 3.64
C ASP A 257 -11.32 17.37 2.39
N PHE A 258 -11.58 16.09 2.65
CA PHE A 258 -11.75 15.08 1.63
C PHE A 258 -13.22 14.95 1.22
N ARG A 259 -13.47 15.03 -0.09
CA ARG A 259 -14.77 14.74 -0.69
C ARG A 259 -14.80 13.31 -1.19
N VAL A 260 -15.73 12.51 -0.70
CA VAL A 260 -16.05 11.19 -1.26
C VAL A 260 -16.57 11.35 -2.69
N LEU A 261 -16.02 10.58 -3.63
CA LEU A 261 -16.49 10.57 -5.01
C LEU A 261 -17.78 9.74 -5.15
N ASP A 262 -18.67 10.18 -6.03
CA ASP A 262 -19.85 9.42 -6.42
C ASP A 262 -19.44 8.21 -7.28
N GLU A 263 -20.22 7.12 -7.24
CA GLU A 263 -19.95 5.89 -8.02
C GLU A 263 -19.93 6.10 -9.56
N SER A 264 -20.36 7.26 -10.06
CA SER A 264 -20.26 7.65 -11.47
C SER A 264 -18.96 8.39 -11.83
N GLU A 265 -18.16 8.78 -10.85
CA GLU A 265 -16.92 9.56 -11.02
C GLU A 265 -15.66 8.67 -11.10
N PHE A 266 -15.78 7.36 -10.84
CA PHE A 266 -14.67 6.42 -10.83
C PHE A 266 -15.10 5.04 -11.33
N ASP A 267 -14.13 4.24 -11.78
CA ASP A 267 -14.31 2.84 -12.16
C ASP A 267 -13.07 2.05 -11.77
N PHE A 268 -13.21 1.05 -10.90
CA PHE A 268 -12.09 0.19 -10.49
C PHE A 268 -11.94 -1.05 -11.37
N GLY A 269 -12.62 -1.12 -12.51
CA GLY A 269 -12.60 -2.28 -13.39
C GLY A 269 -13.48 -3.42 -12.86
N THR A 270 -13.25 -4.61 -13.39
CA THR A 270 -14.10 -5.78 -13.13
C THR A 270 -13.65 -6.59 -11.92
N ARG A 271 -12.35 -6.59 -11.61
CA ARG A 271 -11.81 -7.29 -10.44
C ARG A 271 -12.04 -6.48 -9.17
N LYS A 272 -12.43 -7.18 -8.10
CA LYS A 272 -12.56 -6.56 -6.77
C LYS A 272 -11.19 -6.31 -6.15
N LYS A 273 -10.56 -5.20 -6.57
CA LYS A 273 -9.30 -4.68 -6.03
C LYS A 273 -9.41 -4.46 -4.52
N ARG A 274 -8.39 -4.90 -3.79
CA ARG A 274 -8.22 -4.73 -2.34
C ARG A 274 -6.90 -4.00 -2.03
N HIS A 275 -6.59 -3.79 -0.75
CA HIS A 275 -5.41 -3.04 -0.26
C HIS A 275 -4.17 -3.23 -1.16
N GLY A 276 -3.60 -2.14 -1.68
CA GLY A 276 -2.50 -2.10 -2.64
C GLY A 276 -1.97 -0.67 -2.83
N GLY A 277 -1.08 -0.46 -3.80
CA GLY A 277 -0.38 0.81 -4.00
C GLY A 277 -0.47 1.37 -5.42
N VAL A 278 -0.47 2.70 -5.55
CA VAL A 278 -0.58 3.41 -6.83
C VAL A 278 0.66 4.27 -7.09
N ILE A 279 1.26 4.09 -8.26
CA ILE A 279 2.37 4.94 -8.71
C ILE A 279 2.05 5.63 -10.03
N ARG A 280 2.44 6.89 -10.14
CA ARG A 280 2.47 7.60 -11.42
C ARG A 280 3.59 7.03 -12.30
N ILE A 281 3.24 6.72 -13.54
CA ILE A 281 4.18 6.26 -14.58
C ILE A 281 4.19 7.22 -15.77
N SER A 282 5.24 7.15 -16.58
CA SER A 282 5.32 7.87 -17.85
C SER A 282 4.41 7.24 -18.92
N ASP A 283 4.13 7.99 -19.99
CA ASP A 283 3.38 7.45 -21.14
C ASP A 283 4.10 6.29 -21.82
N ALA A 284 5.44 6.31 -21.82
CA ALA A 284 6.25 5.23 -22.38
C ALA A 284 6.16 3.95 -21.53
N GLU A 285 6.20 4.08 -20.20
CA GLU A 285 5.98 2.96 -19.28
C GLU A 285 4.55 2.43 -19.38
N TYR A 286 3.54 3.30 -19.44
CA TYR A 286 2.15 2.88 -19.66
C TYR A 286 2.02 2.03 -20.91
N LYS A 287 2.57 2.49 -22.04
CA LYS A 287 2.53 1.74 -23.31
C LYS A 287 3.26 0.42 -23.21
N ARG A 288 4.46 0.40 -22.62
CA ARG A 288 5.24 -0.83 -22.42
C ARG A 288 4.48 -1.85 -21.60
N VAL A 289 3.94 -1.45 -20.45
CA VAL A 289 3.13 -2.34 -19.60
C VAL A 289 1.90 -2.81 -20.37
N LYS A 290 1.20 -1.90 -21.06
CA LYS A 290 0.00 -2.25 -21.82
C LYS A 290 0.29 -3.27 -22.92
N GLU A 291 1.32 -3.03 -23.72
CA GLU A 291 1.76 -3.88 -24.83
C GLU A 291 2.11 -5.29 -24.33
N TYR A 292 2.84 -5.40 -23.21
CA TYR A 292 3.21 -6.69 -22.60
C TYR A 292 2.00 -7.58 -22.28
N PHE A 293 0.87 -7.00 -21.83
CA PHE A 293 -0.34 -7.76 -21.52
C PHE A 293 -1.24 -8.03 -22.73
N THR A 294 -1.02 -7.34 -23.85
CA THR A 294 -1.80 -7.54 -25.09
C THR A 294 -1.11 -8.40 -26.13
N ASP A 295 0.22 -8.58 -26.00
CA ASP A 295 1.00 -9.39 -26.92
C ASP A 295 0.98 -10.86 -26.47
N ASP A 296 0.23 -11.68 -27.20
CA ASP A 296 0.10 -13.13 -26.92
C ASP A 296 1.44 -13.89 -27.10
N ASP A 297 2.41 -13.30 -27.81
CA ASP A 297 3.71 -13.91 -28.11
C ASP A 297 4.74 -13.81 -26.97
N THR A 298 4.47 -13.08 -25.88
CA THR A 298 5.38 -12.93 -24.73
C THR A 298 5.08 -13.83 -23.53
N LYS A 299 4.03 -14.67 -23.59
CA LYS A 299 3.72 -15.67 -22.55
C LYS A 299 4.55 -16.95 -22.76
N CYS A 300 5.87 -16.87 -22.59
CA CYS A 300 6.80 -18.02 -22.59
C CYS A 300 7.81 -17.93 -21.46
#